data_AF-A0A9E4W2Y8-F1
#
_entry.id   AF-A0A9E4W2Y8-F1
#
_cell.length_a   1.000
_cell.length_b   1.000
_cell.length_c   1.000
_cell.angle_alpha   90.00
_cell.angle_beta   90.00
_cell.angle_gamma   90.00
#
_symmetry.space_group_name_H-M   'P 1'
#
loop_
_entity.id
_entity.type
_entity.pdbx_description
1 polymer ?
#
loop_
_entity_poly.entity_id
_entity_poly.type
_entity_poly.pdbx_seq_one_letter_code
_entity_poly.pdbx_strand_id
1 'polypeptide(L)'
;VDHLLGLTARTAGNPDQAMIHYEAALEFCREGGFKPEVAWTSYDYADMLIQRSAGDDRAQALALLEESLAISTELGMRPLIERVAALQEIAAAQPVRASAFPDGLTQREVEVLGLVAAGRMDREIAAELTISVNTVGNHVRSILNKTNAANRTEAATYAVRQGLLPHDRPTGD
;
A
#
# COMPACT_ATOMS: atom_id res chain seq x y z
N VAL A 1 -7.47 8.16 18.62
CA VAL A 1 -7.73 9.42 17.88
C VAL A 1 -7.40 9.23 16.40
N ASP A 2 -6.41 8.40 16.09
CA ASP A 2 -5.92 8.18 14.72
C ASP A 2 -6.87 7.40 13.80
N HIS A 3 -7.66 6.45 14.32
CA HIS A 3 -8.72 5.78 13.54
C HIS A 3 -9.80 6.76 13.04
N LEU A 4 -10.18 7.73 13.88
CA LEU A 4 -11.10 8.81 13.51
C LEU A 4 -10.45 9.82 12.54
N LEU A 5 -9.13 10.01 12.60
CA LEU A 5 -8.37 10.82 11.63
C LEU A 5 -8.25 10.13 10.27
N GLY A 6 -8.09 8.81 10.21
CA GLY A 6 -8.14 8.03 8.96
C GLY A 6 -9.51 8.14 8.29
N LEU A 7 -10.59 8.02 9.07
CA LEU A 7 -11.96 8.19 8.59
C LEU A 7 -12.26 9.62 8.10
N THR A 8 -11.74 10.66 8.77
CA THR A 8 -11.92 12.05 8.32
C THR A 8 -11.04 12.42 7.13
N ALA A 9 -9.81 11.90 7.05
CA ALA A 9 -8.94 12.06 5.88
C ALA A 9 -9.56 11.42 4.62
N ARG A 10 -10.23 10.27 4.77
CA ARG A 10 -11.01 9.62 3.70
C ARG A 10 -12.13 10.52 3.16
N THR A 11 -12.81 11.26 4.02
CA THR A 11 -13.84 12.24 3.59
C THR A 11 -13.25 13.54 3.04
N ALA A 12 -11.99 13.85 3.34
CA ALA A 12 -11.29 15.06 2.91
C ALA A 12 -10.64 14.96 1.51
N GLY A 13 -10.69 13.78 0.87
CA GLY A 13 -10.32 13.61 -0.54
C GLY A 13 -8.81 13.52 -0.83
N ASN A 14 -7.98 13.18 0.15
CA ASN A 14 -6.53 12.99 -0.05
C ASN A 14 -6.10 11.56 0.34
N PRO A 15 -6.27 10.57 -0.56
CA PRO A 15 -6.09 9.15 -0.25
C PRO A 15 -4.66 8.78 0.14
N ASP A 16 -3.64 9.48 -0.37
CA ASP A 16 -2.23 9.21 -0.03
C ASP A 16 -1.90 9.59 1.42
N GLN A 17 -2.48 10.68 1.92
CA GLN A 17 -2.34 11.06 3.34
C GLN A 17 -3.12 10.11 4.26
N ALA A 18 -4.29 9.62 3.82
CA ALA A 18 -5.06 8.64 4.58
C ALA A 18 -4.28 7.33 4.80
N MET A 19 -3.54 6.85 3.79
CA MET A 19 -2.66 5.66 3.92
C MET A 19 -1.63 5.81 5.04
N ILE A 20 -0.94 6.95 5.08
CA ILE A 20 0.08 7.23 6.11
C ILE A 20 -0.54 7.17 7.50
N HIS A 21 -1.74 7.73 7.68
CA HIS A 21 -2.45 7.70 8.95
C HIS A 21 -2.91 6.28 9.33
N TYR A 22 -3.41 5.48 8.38
CA TYR A 22 -3.79 4.10 8.63
C TYR A 22 -2.57 3.22 9.00
N GLU A 23 -1.43 3.40 8.32
CA GLU A 23 -0.19 2.69 8.62
C GLU A 23 0.34 3.01 10.01
N ALA A 24 0.41 4.30 10.36
CA ALA A 24 0.85 4.73 11.69
C ALA A 24 -0.09 4.25 12.81
N ALA A 25 -1.41 4.27 12.56
CA ALA A 25 -2.40 3.75 13.50
C ALA A 25 -2.24 2.23 13.72
N LEU A 26 -1.99 1.46 12.66
CA LEU A 26 -1.78 0.02 12.77
C LEU A 26 -0.50 -0.33 13.52
N GLU A 27 0.60 0.39 13.26
CA GLU A 27 1.86 0.20 13.99
C GLU A 27 1.65 0.43 15.49
N PHE A 28 1.06 1.57 15.86
CA PHE A 28 0.74 1.89 17.25
C PHE A 28 -0.19 0.86 17.91
N CYS A 29 -1.27 0.44 17.22
CA CYS A 29 -2.22 -0.52 17.76
C CYS A 29 -1.60 -1.92 17.94
N ARG A 30 -0.70 -2.33 17.04
CA ARG A 30 0.02 -3.61 17.15
C ARG A 30 1.01 -3.60 18.31
N GLU A 31 1.80 -2.53 18.47
CA GLU A 31 2.72 -2.39 19.60
C GLU A 31 1.98 -2.33 20.94
N GLY A 32 0.83 -1.65 20.97
CA GLY A 32 -0.03 -1.57 22.16
C GLY A 32 -0.84 -2.84 22.46
N GLY A 33 -0.85 -3.82 21.56
CA GLY A 33 -1.64 -5.06 21.74
C GLY A 33 -3.17 -4.85 21.66
N PHE A 34 -3.62 -3.74 21.08
CA PHE A 34 -5.03 -3.37 20.97
C PHE A 34 -5.72 -4.12 19.83
N LYS A 35 -5.97 -5.41 20.03
CA LYS A 35 -6.52 -6.31 19.00
C LYS A 35 -7.80 -5.79 18.32
N PRO A 36 -8.84 -5.32 19.04
CA PRO A 36 -10.05 -4.81 18.39
C PRO A 36 -9.77 -3.63 17.44
N GLU A 37 -8.89 -2.72 17.85
CA GLU A 37 -8.49 -1.54 17.09
C GLU A 37 -7.68 -1.91 15.85
N VAL A 38 -6.81 -2.93 15.94
CA VAL A 38 -6.13 -3.50 14.76
C VAL A 38 -7.17 -4.02 13.77
N ALA A 39 -8.15 -4.80 14.22
CA ALA A 39 -9.16 -5.40 13.33
C ALA A 39 -9.98 -4.35 12.57
N TRP A 40 -10.46 -3.31 13.26
CA TRP A 40 -11.21 -2.21 12.64
C TRP A 40 -10.35 -1.37 11.70
N THR A 41 -9.12 -1.05 12.10
CA THR A 41 -8.22 -0.22 11.29
C THR A 41 -7.78 -0.95 10.03
N SER A 42 -7.50 -2.26 10.11
CA SER A 42 -7.18 -3.07 8.92
C SER A 42 -8.38 -3.16 7.96
N TYR A 43 -9.61 -3.31 8.47
CA TYR A 43 -10.81 -3.29 7.65
C TYR A 43 -11.00 -1.94 6.92
N ASP A 44 -10.95 -0.82 7.64
CA ASP A 44 -11.18 0.50 7.05
C ASP A 44 -10.10 0.87 6.02
N TYR A 45 -8.86 0.45 6.27
CA TYR A 45 -7.77 0.63 5.32
C TYR A 45 -8.03 -0.20 4.05
N ALA A 46 -8.41 -1.47 4.19
CA ALA A 46 -8.75 -2.32 3.06
C ALA A 46 -9.92 -1.78 2.23
N ASP A 47 -10.98 -1.28 2.88
CA ASP A 47 -12.14 -0.67 2.22
C ASP A 47 -11.72 0.54 1.37
N MET A 48 -10.89 1.41 1.92
CA MET A 48 -10.33 2.56 1.19
C MET A 48 -9.53 2.11 -0.04
N LEU A 49 -8.66 1.13 0.12
CA LEU A 49 -7.82 0.58 -0.94
C LEU A 49 -8.68 -0.02 -2.09
N ILE A 50 -9.75 -0.73 -1.76
CA ILE A 50 -10.68 -1.31 -2.74
C ILE A 50 -11.47 -0.23 -3.49
N GLN A 51 -11.83 0.87 -2.82
CA GLN A 51 -12.55 1.99 -3.45
C GLN A 51 -11.65 2.83 -4.38
N ARG A 52 -10.34 2.91 -4.10
CA ARG A 52 -9.38 3.74 -4.86
C ARG A 52 -9.14 3.24 -6.30
N SER A 53 -9.57 2.04 -6.66
CA SER A 53 -9.49 1.48 -8.02
C SER A 53 -8.08 1.52 -8.65
N ALA A 54 -7.02 1.46 -7.83
CA ALA A 54 -5.65 1.27 -8.27
C ALA A 54 -5.28 -0.22 -8.16
N GLY A 55 -4.63 -0.79 -9.18
CA GLY A 55 -4.37 -2.23 -9.25
C GLY A 55 -3.49 -2.79 -8.13
N ASP A 56 -2.67 -1.95 -7.48
CA ASP A 56 -1.72 -2.36 -6.41
C ASP A 56 -2.38 -2.58 -5.05
N ASP A 57 -3.41 -1.77 -4.79
CA ASP A 57 -4.06 -1.64 -3.50
C ASP A 57 -4.81 -2.92 -3.12
N ARG A 58 -5.05 -3.80 -4.10
CA ARG A 58 -5.82 -5.03 -3.92
C ARG A 58 -5.08 -6.08 -3.09
N ALA A 59 -3.80 -6.34 -3.38
CA ALA A 59 -3.05 -7.37 -2.65
C ALA A 59 -2.88 -6.96 -1.18
N GLN A 60 -2.61 -5.68 -0.95
CA GLN A 60 -2.55 -5.09 0.38
C GLN A 60 -3.93 -5.12 1.08
N ALA A 61 -5.01 -4.75 0.39
CA ALA A 61 -6.36 -4.83 0.92
C ALA A 61 -6.73 -6.26 1.34
N LEU A 62 -6.41 -7.26 0.52
CA LEU A 62 -6.68 -8.66 0.84
C LEU A 62 -5.91 -9.13 2.09
N ALA A 63 -4.63 -8.77 2.22
CA ALA A 63 -3.85 -9.08 3.41
C ALA A 63 -4.41 -8.41 4.68
N LEU A 64 -4.86 -7.16 4.56
CA LEU A 64 -5.50 -6.42 5.66
C LEU A 64 -6.86 -7.03 6.04
N LEU A 65 -7.64 -7.52 5.07
CA LEU A 65 -8.90 -8.23 5.32
C LEU A 65 -8.65 -9.56 6.03
N GLU A 66 -7.59 -10.29 5.68
CA GLU A 66 -7.20 -11.52 6.36
C GLU A 66 -6.83 -11.27 7.84
N GLU A 67 -6.03 -10.24 8.11
CA GLU A 67 -5.69 -9.83 9.48
C GLU A 67 -6.95 -9.42 10.28
N SER A 68 -7.82 -8.62 9.67
CA SER A 68 -9.08 -8.20 10.27
C SER A 68 -9.98 -9.40 10.59
N LEU A 69 -10.09 -10.36 9.66
CA LEU A 69 -10.88 -11.57 9.84
C LEU A 69 -10.34 -12.46 10.96
N ALA A 70 -9.03 -12.67 11.01
CA ALA A 70 -8.39 -13.50 12.03
C ALA A 70 -8.69 -12.96 13.44
N ILE A 71 -8.47 -11.65 13.65
CA ILE A 71 -8.68 -11.02 14.95
C ILE A 71 -10.17 -10.94 15.30
N SER A 72 -11.03 -10.57 14.35
CA SER A 72 -12.47 -10.48 14.60
C SER A 72 -13.10 -11.85 14.92
N THR A 73 -12.59 -12.92 14.32
CA THR A 73 -12.98 -14.30 14.64
C THR A 73 -12.52 -14.70 16.03
N GLU A 74 -11.26 -14.42 16.40
CA GLU A 74 -10.73 -14.67 17.75
C GLU A 74 -11.60 -13.99 18.84
N LEU A 75 -12.03 -12.75 18.59
CA LEU A 75 -12.77 -11.92 19.53
C LEU A 75 -14.30 -12.09 19.44
N GLY A 76 -14.82 -12.88 18.49
CA GLY A 76 -16.26 -13.07 18.29
C GLY A 76 -17.01 -11.83 17.78
N MET A 77 -16.33 -10.93 17.08
CA MET A 77 -16.88 -9.67 16.55
C MET A 77 -17.72 -9.89 15.29
N ARG A 78 -18.86 -10.57 15.43
CA ARG A 78 -19.75 -10.96 14.31
C ARG A 78 -20.05 -9.85 13.29
N PRO A 79 -20.39 -8.60 13.70
CA PRO A 79 -20.66 -7.54 12.73
C PRO A 79 -19.47 -7.18 11.85
N LEU A 80 -18.24 -7.31 12.36
CA LEU A 80 -17.02 -7.06 11.59
C LEU A 80 -16.71 -8.22 10.65
N ILE A 81 -16.90 -9.47 11.09
CA ILE A 81 -16.75 -10.67 10.25
C ILE A 81 -17.63 -10.58 8.99
N GLU A 82 -18.90 -10.22 9.16
CA GLU A 82 -19.85 -10.05 8.04
C GLU A 82 -19.41 -8.94 7.08
N ARG A 83 -18.91 -7.82 7.62
CA ARG A 83 -18.40 -6.71 6.81
C ARG A 83 -17.15 -7.08 6.01
N VAL A 84 -16.23 -7.81 6.63
CA VAL A 84 -15.01 -8.31 5.96
C VAL A 84 -15.37 -9.27 4.82
N ALA A 85 -16.29 -10.20 5.05
CA ALA A 85 -16.75 -11.13 4.02
C ALA A 85 -17.39 -10.41 2.83
N ALA A 86 -18.28 -9.45 3.08
CA ALA A 86 -18.90 -8.65 2.01
C ALA A 86 -17.87 -7.88 1.18
N LEU A 87 -16.84 -7.32 1.83
CA LEU A 87 -15.79 -6.56 1.15
C LEU A 87 -14.83 -7.46 0.35
N GLN A 88 -14.58 -8.69 0.81
CA GLN A 88 -13.84 -9.70 0.03
C GLN A 88 -14.57 -10.07 -1.26
N GLU A 89 -15.90 -10.19 -1.24
CA GLU A 89 -16.69 -10.44 -2.45
C GLU A 89 -16.60 -9.27 -3.44
N ILE A 90 -16.69 -8.03 -2.95
CA ILE A 90 -16.53 -6.82 -3.76
C ILE A 90 -15.14 -6.78 -4.40
N ALA A 91 -14.10 -7.07 -3.62
CA ALA A 91 -12.75 -7.20 -4.16
C ALA A 91 -12.75 -8.26 -5.26
N ALA A 92 -13.19 -9.48 -4.99
CA ALA A 92 -13.24 -10.59 -5.96
C ALA A 92 -13.94 -10.24 -7.28
N ALA A 93 -15.03 -9.47 -7.24
CA ALA A 93 -15.84 -9.10 -8.40
C ALA A 93 -15.25 -7.99 -9.29
N GLN A 94 -14.31 -7.17 -8.81
CA GLN A 94 -13.67 -6.15 -9.65
C GLN A 94 -12.67 -6.81 -10.63
N PRO A 95 -12.76 -6.52 -11.95
CA PRO A 95 -11.80 -7.04 -12.92
C PRO A 95 -10.42 -6.48 -12.60
N VAL A 96 -9.43 -7.37 -12.41
CA VAL A 96 -8.02 -7.00 -12.30
C VAL A 96 -7.66 -6.26 -13.59
N ARG A 97 -7.54 -4.94 -13.54
CA ARG A 97 -6.93 -4.20 -14.65
C ARG A 97 -5.52 -4.76 -14.77
N ALA A 98 -5.24 -5.43 -15.89
CA ALA A 98 -3.89 -5.88 -16.20
C ALA A 98 -2.97 -4.68 -16.02
N SER A 99 -1.93 -4.83 -15.21
CA SER A 99 -0.98 -3.74 -15.04
C SER A 99 -0.45 -3.33 -16.42
N ALA A 100 -0.37 -2.03 -16.67
CA ALA A 100 0.29 -1.50 -17.85
C ALA A 100 1.81 -1.73 -17.83
N PHE A 101 2.37 -2.17 -16.70
CA PHE A 101 3.80 -2.36 -16.50
C PHE A 101 4.17 -3.83 -16.32
N PRO A 102 5.42 -4.20 -16.67
CA PRO A 102 5.91 -5.58 -16.57
C PRO A 102 5.78 -6.15 -15.15
N ASP A 103 5.60 -7.47 -15.07
CA ASP A 103 5.53 -8.24 -13.82
C ASP A 103 4.47 -7.76 -12.81
N GLY A 104 3.42 -7.08 -13.29
CA GLY A 104 2.36 -6.58 -12.43
C GLY A 104 2.78 -5.39 -11.55
N LEU A 105 3.91 -4.75 -11.87
CA LEU A 105 4.36 -3.53 -11.21
C LEU A 105 3.32 -2.44 -11.40
N THR A 106 3.17 -1.54 -10.43
CA THR A 106 2.20 -0.45 -10.57
C THR A 106 2.89 0.85 -10.91
N GLN A 107 2.10 1.88 -11.23
CA GLN A 107 2.66 3.18 -11.53
C GLN A 107 3.53 3.70 -10.38
N ARG A 108 3.09 3.52 -9.13
CA ARG A 108 3.83 3.99 -7.96
C ARG A 108 5.10 3.17 -7.71
N GLU A 109 5.03 1.86 -7.91
CA GLU A 109 6.21 0.99 -7.83
C GLU A 109 7.20 1.31 -8.94
N VAL A 110 6.75 1.64 -10.16
CA VAL A 110 7.61 2.07 -11.26
C VAL A 110 8.29 3.39 -10.95
N GLU A 111 7.57 4.36 -10.36
CA GLU A 111 8.17 5.63 -9.90
C GLU A 111 9.29 5.37 -8.87
N VAL A 112 8.99 4.56 -7.85
CA VAL A 112 9.99 4.18 -6.82
C VAL A 112 11.15 3.43 -7.46
N LEU A 113 10.88 2.45 -8.31
CA LEU A 113 11.87 1.63 -9.00
C LEU A 113 12.78 2.46 -9.92
N GLY A 114 12.23 3.46 -10.60
CA GLY A 114 13.01 4.42 -11.38
C GLY A 114 13.98 5.22 -10.50
N LEU A 115 13.51 5.72 -9.35
CA LEU A 115 14.38 6.46 -8.42
C LEU A 115 15.44 5.56 -7.75
N VAL A 116 15.09 4.31 -7.48
CA VAL A 116 16.04 3.27 -7.05
C VAL A 116 17.12 3.08 -8.11
N ALA A 117 16.74 3.00 -9.39
CA ALA A 117 17.67 2.88 -10.50
C ALA A 117 18.54 4.14 -10.70
N ALA A 118 18.02 5.32 -10.34
CA ALA A 118 18.78 6.57 -10.28
C ALA A 118 19.71 6.68 -9.06
N GLY A 119 19.79 5.65 -8.22
CA GLY A 119 20.69 5.59 -7.06
C GLY A 119 20.20 6.37 -5.84
N ARG A 120 18.93 6.81 -5.81
CA ARG A 120 18.35 7.49 -4.65
C ARG A 120 18.23 6.54 -3.47
N MET A 121 18.39 7.04 -2.25
CA MET A 121 18.12 6.34 -1.00
C MET A 121 16.65 6.45 -0.60
N ASP A 122 16.15 5.56 0.26
CA ASP A 122 14.73 5.55 0.65
C ASP A 122 14.26 6.87 1.29
N ARG A 123 15.15 7.58 2.00
CA ARG A 123 14.88 8.92 2.53
C ARG A 123 14.70 9.99 1.45
N GLU A 124 15.47 9.90 0.37
CA GLU A 124 15.39 10.84 -0.74
C GLU A 124 14.15 10.57 -1.59
N ILE A 125 13.86 9.28 -1.85
CA ILE A 125 12.63 8.84 -2.51
C ILE A 125 11.41 9.28 -1.70
N ALA A 126 11.44 9.10 -0.37
CA ALA A 126 10.37 9.53 0.52
C ALA A 126 10.10 11.04 0.41
N ALA A 127 11.17 11.85 0.39
CA ALA A 127 11.05 13.29 0.22
C ALA A 127 10.51 13.67 -1.17
N GLU A 128 11.04 13.08 -2.24
CA GLU A 128 10.67 13.38 -3.63
C GLU A 128 9.22 12.99 -3.93
N LEU A 129 8.79 11.85 -3.39
CA LEU A 129 7.47 11.31 -3.58
C LEU A 129 6.46 11.75 -2.52
N THR A 130 6.89 12.57 -1.54
CA THR A 130 6.09 13.06 -0.40
C THR A 130 5.38 11.93 0.35
N ILE A 131 6.12 10.87 0.68
CA ILE A 131 5.65 9.71 1.46
C ILE A 131 6.61 9.38 2.59
N SER A 132 6.25 8.46 3.49
CA SER A 132 7.14 8.05 4.57
C SER A 132 8.25 7.12 4.08
N VAL A 133 9.39 7.10 4.78
CA VAL A 133 10.49 6.15 4.51
C VAL A 133 10.03 4.69 4.65
N ASN A 134 9.12 4.43 5.59
CA ASN A 134 8.54 3.10 5.78
C ASN A 134 7.70 2.68 4.57
N THR A 135 6.89 3.60 4.03
CA THR A 135 6.08 3.39 2.82
C THR A 135 6.99 3.11 1.62
N VAL A 136 8.12 3.82 1.47
CA VAL A 136 9.14 3.49 0.46
C VAL A 136 9.69 2.08 0.66
N GLY A 137 10.04 1.71 1.89
CA GLY A 137 10.51 0.36 2.21
C GLY A 137 9.51 -0.74 1.83
N ASN A 138 8.21 -0.49 2.05
CA ASN A 138 7.14 -1.40 1.64
C ASN A 138 7.05 -1.52 0.12
N HIS A 139 7.10 -0.39 -0.61
CA HIS A 139 7.14 -0.42 -2.07
C HIS A 139 8.38 -1.16 -2.60
N VAL A 140 9.56 -0.91 -2.04
CA VAL A 140 10.80 -1.63 -2.42
C VAL A 140 10.64 -3.11 -2.19
N ARG A 141 10.07 -3.55 -1.07
CA ARG A 141 9.83 -4.97 -0.79
C ARG A 141 8.85 -5.60 -1.81
N SER A 142 7.78 -4.89 -2.14
CA SER A 142 6.82 -5.34 -3.15
C SER A 142 7.46 -5.47 -4.53
N ILE A 143 8.26 -4.47 -4.93
CA ILE A 143 9.04 -4.47 -6.18
C ILE A 143 9.95 -5.70 -6.22
N LEU A 144 10.74 -5.96 -5.18
CA LEU A 144 11.65 -7.12 -5.15
C LEU A 144 10.90 -8.43 -5.36
N ASN A 145 9.74 -8.59 -4.71
CA ASN A 145 8.90 -9.78 -4.88
C ASN A 145 8.34 -9.90 -6.30
N LYS A 146 7.85 -8.80 -6.88
CA LYS A 146 7.22 -8.80 -8.21
C LYS A 146 8.24 -8.99 -9.34
N THR A 147 9.40 -8.34 -9.25
CA THR A 147 10.47 -8.47 -10.25
C THR A 147 11.35 -9.69 -10.01
N ASN A 148 11.08 -10.47 -8.96
CA ASN A 148 11.91 -11.59 -8.51
C ASN A 148 13.39 -11.18 -8.31
N ALA A 149 13.63 -9.98 -7.82
CA ALA A 149 14.96 -9.45 -7.55
C ALA A 149 15.36 -9.75 -6.10
N ALA A 150 16.58 -10.22 -5.88
CA ALA A 150 17.06 -10.56 -4.54
C ALA A 150 17.44 -9.32 -3.71
N ASN A 151 17.73 -8.19 -4.36
CA ASN A 151 18.19 -6.97 -3.71
C ASN A 151 17.93 -5.71 -4.55
N ARG A 152 18.14 -4.54 -3.92
CA ARG A 152 17.98 -3.22 -4.53
C ARG A 152 18.77 -3.05 -5.84
N THR A 153 19.99 -3.59 -5.90
CA THR A 153 20.85 -3.48 -7.09
C THR A 153 20.31 -4.29 -8.26
N GLU A 154 19.76 -5.47 -7.98
CA GLU A 154 19.07 -6.28 -8.98
C GLU A 154 17.79 -5.62 -9.47
N ALA A 155 17.00 -5.00 -8.57
CA ALA A 155 15.84 -4.20 -8.95
C ALA A 155 16.23 -3.00 -9.84
N ALA A 156 17.30 -2.28 -9.49
CA ALA A 156 17.82 -1.19 -10.33
C ALA A 156 18.21 -1.69 -11.73
N THR A 157 18.89 -2.83 -11.82
CA THR A 157 19.25 -3.46 -13.10
C THR A 157 18.03 -3.86 -13.91
N TYR A 158 17.02 -4.41 -13.24
CA TYR A 158 15.73 -4.75 -13.85
C TYR A 158 15.06 -3.50 -14.45
N ALA A 159 15.01 -2.39 -13.71
CA ALA A 159 14.41 -1.14 -14.18
C ALA A 159 15.04 -0.64 -15.48
N VAL A 160 16.38 -0.66 -15.55
CA VAL A 160 17.14 -0.28 -16.75
C VAL A 160 16.80 -1.19 -17.93
N ARG A 161 16.73 -2.52 -17.69
CA ARG A 161 16.39 -3.49 -18.73
C ARG A 161 14.98 -3.31 -19.30
N GLN A 162 14.03 -2.94 -18.45
CA GLN A 162 12.64 -2.68 -18.82
C GLN A 162 12.40 -1.25 -19.34
N GLY A 163 13.42 -0.39 -19.34
CA GLY A 163 13.28 1.02 -19.75
C GLY A 163 12.45 1.87 -18.78
N LEU A 164 12.34 1.46 -17.52
CA LEU A 164 11.52 2.07 -16.47
C LEU A 164 12.31 3.14 -15.68
N LEU A 165 13.10 3.95 -16.39
CA LEU A 165 13.85 5.03 -15.76
C LEU A 165 12.94 6.26 -15.53
N PRO A 166 13.23 7.09 -14.51
CA PRO A 166 12.45 8.30 -14.29
C PRO A 166 12.46 9.16 -15.55
N HIS A 167 11.29 9.61 -16.00
CA HIS A 167 11.23 10.72 -16.92
C HIS A 167 11.66 11.97 -16.16
N ASP A 168 12.84 12.47 -16.49
CA ASP A 168 13.34 13.75 -16.02
C ASP A 168 12.27 14.79 -16.32
N ARG A 169 11.56 15.27 -15.29
CA ARG A 169 10.75 16.49 -15.46
C ARG A 169 11.77 17.59 -15.62
N PRO A 170 11.81 18.33 -16.74
CA PRO A 170 12.69 19.48 -16.84
C PRO A 170 12.33 20.41 -15.69
N THR A 171 13.28 20.61 -14.77
CA THR A 171 13.26 21.69 -13.80
C THR A 171 13.18 22.98 -14.61
N GLY A 172 11.98 23.54 -14.69
CA GLY A 172 11.77 24.85 -15.29
C GLY A 172 12.44 25.92 -14.42
N ASP A 173 13.34 26.66 -15.06
CA ASP A 173 13.84 28.03 -14.82
C ASP A 173 13.83 28.62 -13.40
#